data_AF-A0A8E1V2M1-F1
#
_entry.id   AF-A0A8E1V2M1-F1
#
_cell.length_a   1.000
_cell.length_b   1.000
_cell.length_c   1.000
_cell.angle_alpha   90.00
_cell.angle_beta   90.00
_cell.angle_gamma   90.00
#
_symmetry.space_group_name_H-M   'P 1'
#
loop_
_entity.id
_entity.type
_entity.pdbx_description
1 polymer ?
#
loop_
_entity_poly.entity_id
_entity_poly.type
_entity_poly.pdbx_seq_one_letter_code
_entity_poly.pdbx_strand_id
1 'polypeptide(L)'
;MALKNEKVTINRVHERIKKGGHGVPDEVVKKRYNQSNHNLVAVAFKADNVVIYDNSQQFVSVYRREHDQVIKNNLRNFPWINPKITFESSIQKQLNDFVKNNPDFKN
;
A
#
# COMPACT_ATOMS: atom_id res chain seq x y z
N MET A 1 -5.95 -1.69 -2.90
CA MET A 1 -6.62 -2.78 -2.15
C MET A 1 -5.59 -3.89 -1.99
N ALA A 2 -4.97 -4.05 -0.82
CA ALA A 2 -3.98 -5.11 -0.59
C ALA A 2 -4.74 -6.38 -0.20
N LEU A 3 -4.65 -7.42 -1.03
CA LEU A 3 -5.35 -8.69 -0.79
C LEU A 3 -4.43 -9.64 -0.03
N LYS A 4 -5.04 -10.52 0.79
CA LYS A 4 -4.32 -11.39 1.74
C LYS A 4 -3.29 -12.30 1.07
N ASN A 5 -3.57 -12.74 -0.16
CA ASN A 5 -2.65 -13.45 -1.04
C ASN A 5 -3.20 -13.48 -2.48
N GLU A 6 -2.36 -13.96 -3.40
CA GLU A 6 -2.67 -14.17 -4.81
C GLU A 6 -3.87 -15.12 -5.03
N LYS A 7 -3.96 -16.21 -4.25
CA LYS A 7 -5.04 -17.20 -4.31
C LYS A 7 -6.43 -16.62 -4.03
N VAL A 8 -6.56 -15.73 -3.04
CA VAL A 8 -7.81 -15.04 -2.71
C VAL A 8 -8.22 -14.10 -3.85
N THR A 9 -7.24 -13.47 -4.51
CA THR A 9 -7.48 -12.59 -5.66
C THR A 9 -8.04 -13.39 -6.84
N ILE A 10 -7.40 -14.52 -7.18
CA ILE A 10 -7.83 -15.43 -8.25
C ILE A 10 -9.23 -16.00 -7.94
N ASN A 11 -9.47 -16.47 -6.72
CA ASN A 11 -10.79 -17.01 -6.35
C ASN A 11 -11.90 -15.95 -6.44
N ARG A 12 -11.63 -14.69 -6.07
CA ARG A 12 -12.59 -13.59 -6.24
C ARG A 12 -12.90 -13.30 -7.72
N VAL A 13 -11.90 -13.41 -8.59
CA VAL A 13 -12.08 -13.25 -10.05
C VAL A 13 -12.90 -14.41 -10.60
N HIS A 14 -12.60 -15.65 -10.24
CA HIS A 14 -13.38 -16.83 -10.62
C HIS A 14 -14.84 -16.76 -10.17
N GLU A 15 -15.11 -16.30 -8.94
CA GLU A 15 -16.49 -16.11 -8.45
C GLU A 15 -17.25 -15.02 -9.23
N ARG A 16 -16.56 -13.97 -9.74
CA ARG A 16 -17.20 -12.99 -10.64
C ARG A 16 -17.48 -13.56 -12.02
N ILE A 17 -16.59 -14.40 -12.55
CA ILE A 17 -16.78 -15.05 -13.84
C ILE A 17 -18.01 -15.97 -13.79
N LYS A 18 -18.14 -16.77 -12.73
CA LYS A 18 -19.33 -17.61 -12.49
C LYS A 18 -20.64 -16.82 -12.42
N LYS A 19 -20.58 -15.56 -11.99
CA LYS A 19 -21.74 -14.64 -11.91
C LYS A 19 -21.99 -13.84 -13.21
N GLY A 20 -21.33 -14.21 -14.32
CA GLY A 20 -21.54 -13.61 -15.64
C GLY A 20 -20.57 -12.49 -16.03
N GLY A 21 -19.48 -12.29 -15.27
CA GLY A 21 -18.43 -11.32 -15.61
C GLY A 21 -17.44 -11.84 -16.66
N HIS A 22 -16.92 -10.96 -17.52
CA HIS A 22 -15.85 -11.32 -18.47
C HIS A 22 -14.56 -11.68 -17.73
N GLY A 23 -13.98 -12.83 -18.06
CA GLY A 23 -12.82 -13.35 -17.35
C GLY A 23 -11.54 -12.59 -17.64
N VAL A 24 -10.72 -12.41 -16.60
CA VAL A 24 -9.33 -11.96 -16.72
C VAL A 24 -8.45 -13.19 -16.45
N PRO A 25 -7.50 -13.53 -17.33
CA PRO A 25 -6.62 -14.67 -17.11
C PRO A 25 -5.88 -14.57 -15.78
N ASP A 26 -5.71 -15.70 -15.08
CA ASP A 26 -5.05 -15.75 -13.78
C ASP A 26 -3.67 -15.07 -13.82
N GLU A 27 -2.88 -15.30 -14.86
CA GLU A 27 -1.57 -14.67 -15.03
C GLU A 27 -1.63 -13.13 -15.03
N VAL A 28 -2.68 -12.55 -15.60
CA VAL A 28 -2.92 -11.10 -15.58
C VAL A 28 -3.30 -10.64 -14.18
N VAL A 29 -4.08 -11.44 -13.44
CA VAL A 29 -4.44 -11.17 -12.05
C VAL A 29 -3.20 -11.19 -11.15
N LYS A 30 -2.33 -12.19 -11.31
CA LYS A 30 -1.04 -12.32 -10.61
C LYS A 30 -0.13 -11.11 -10.88
N LYS A 31 0.03 -10.75 -12.16
CA LYS A 31 0.83 -9.59 -12.57
C LYS A 31 0.33 -8.30 -11.93
N ARG A 32 -0.99 -8.07 -11.94
CA ARG A 32 -1.62 -6.88 -11.32
C ARG A 32 -1.45 -6.86 -9.81
N TYR A 33 -1.57 -8.00 -9.14
CA TYR A 33 -1.35 -8.10 -7.70
C TYR A 33 0.07 -7.67 -7.32
N ASN A 34 1.08 -8.21 -8.01
CA ASN A 34 2.48 -7.85 -7.77
C ASN A 34 2.75 -6.36 -8.07
N GLN A 35 2.24 -5.85 -9.20
CA GLN A 35 2.37 -4.44 -9.56
C GLN A 35 1.73 -3.52 -8.51
N SER A 36 0.56 -3.87 -8.00
CA SER A 36 -0.13 -3.08 -6.98
C SER A 36 0.66 -3.00 -5.69
N ASN A 37 1.30 -4.09 -5.25
CA ASN A 37 2.13 -4.10 -4.05
C ASN A 37 3.39 -3.23 -4.20
N HIS A 38 3.97 -3.19 -5.41
CA HIS A 38 5.09 -2.31 -5.71
C HIS A 38 4.66 -0.83 -5.75
N ASN A 39 3.61 -0.53 -6.51
CA ASN A 39 3.10 0.84 -6.67
C ASN A 39 2.62 1.44 -5.35
N LEU A 40 2.07 0.63 -4.44
CA LEU A 40 1.60 1.11 -3.14
C LEU A 40 2.71 1.78 -2.33
N VAL A 41 3.92 1.21 -2.32
CA VAL A 41 5.07 1.80 -1.62
C VAL A 41 5.45 3.14 -2.23
N ALA A 42 5.54 3.21 -3.57
CA ALA A 42 5.91 4.43 -4.28
C ALA A 42 4.89 5.56 -4.09
N VAL A 43 3.59 5.22 -4.07
CA VAL A 43 2.52 6.21 -3.84
C VAL A 43 2.49 6.65 -2.38
N ALA A 44 2.62 5.72 -1.43
CA ALA A 44 2.67 6.05 0.00
C ALA A 44 3.85 6.99 0.32
N PHE A 45 4.99 6.80 -0.35
CA PHE A 45 6.15 7.66 -0.21
C PHE A 45 5.90 9.12 -0.63
N LYS A 46 5.08 9.35 -1.67
CA LYS A 46 4.82 10.69 -2.23
C LYS A 46 3.62 11.41 -1.60
N ALA A 47 2.80 10.70 -0.85
CA ALA A 47 1.63 11.29 -0.20
C ALA A 47 2.07 12.03 1.07
N ASP A 48 1.29 13.01 1.51
CA ASP A 48 1.41 13.55 2.87
C ASP A 48 0.71 12.61 3.87
N ASN A 49 -0.53 12.23 3.54
CA ASN A 49 -1.37 11.41 4.40
C ASN A 49 -1.58 10.03 3.79
N VAL A 50 -1.41 8.99 4.61
CA VAL A 50 -1.60 7.59 4.20
C VAL A 50 -2.50 6.89 5.20
N VAL A 51 -3.60 6.31 4.74
CA VAL A 51 -4.47 5.46 5.55
C VAL A 51 -4.68 4.12 4.84
N ILE A 52 -4.43 3.02 5.53
CA ILE A 52 -4.77 1.68 5.04
C ILE A 52 -5.88 1.10 5.88
N TYR A 53 -6.87 0.58 5.18
CA TYR A 53 -7.99 -0.16 5.76
C TYR A 53 -7.84 -1.64 5.42
N ASP A 54 -8.02 -2.48 6.44
CA ASP A 54 -8.45 -3.85 6.19
C ASP A 54 -9.96 -3.83 5.96
N ASN A 55 -10.40 -4.59 4.98
CA ASN A 55 -11.81 -4.80 4.67
C ASN A 55 -12.14 -6.29 4.52
N SER A 56 -11.32 -7.15 5.11
CA SER A 56 -11.51 -8.60 5.06
C SER A 56 -12.77 -9.07 5.80
N GLN A 57 -13.08 -8.44 6.94
CA GLN A 57 -14.27 -8.72 7.75
C GLN A 57 -15.05 -7.45 8.06
N GLN A 58 -14.34 -6.39 8.48
CA GLN A 58 -14.90 -5.09 8.81
C GLN A 58 -13.98 -4.01 8.26
N PHE A 59 -14.52 -2.82 8.00
CA PHE A 59 -13.76 -1.69 7.47
C PHE A 59 -13.00 -0.99 8.61
N VAL A 60 -11.76 -1.42 8.87
CA VAL A 60 -10.97 -0.96 10.01
C VAL A 60 -9.63 -0.42 9.54
N SER A 61 -9.23 0.76 10.02
CA SER A 61 -7.90 1.31 9.74
C SER A 61 -6.82 0.47 10.43
N VAL A 62 -5.80 0.05 9.70
CA VAL A 62 -4.68 -0.76 10.21
C VAL A 62 -3.37 0.01 10.20
N TYR A 63 -3.29 1.06 9.38
CA TYR A 63 -2.17 1.98 9.34
C TYR A 63 -2.67 3.40 9.07
N ARG A 64 -2.09 4.38 9.75
CA ARG A 64 -2.36 5.80 9.55
C ARG A 64 -1.08 6.60 9.76
N ARG A 65 -0.72 7.40 8.76
CA ARG A 65 0.34 8.41 8.83
C ARG A 65 -0.23 9.74 8.37
N GLU A 66 0.08 10.79 9.11
CA GLU A 66 -0.19 12.18 8.74
C GLU A 66 1.14 12.92 8.64
N HIS A 67 1.45 13.43 7.44
CA HIS A 67 2.77 13.96 7.09
C HIS A 67 3.90 12.99 7.47
N ASP A 68 4.72 13.35 8.45
CA ASP A 68 5.86 12.60 8.98
C ASP A 68 5.52 11.79 10.25
N GLN A 69 4.29 11.90 10.77
CA GLN A 69 3.87 11.25 12.01
C GLN A 69 3.03 10.00 11.76
N VAL A 70 3.50 8.88 12.30
CA VAL A 70 2.73 7.63 12.31
C VAL A 70 1.77 7.62 13.49
N ILE A 71 0.48 7.82 13.19
CA ILE A 71 -0.61 7.85 14.19
C ILE A 71 -1.04 6.44 14.61
N LYS A 72 -1.00 5.48 13.68
CA LYS A 72 -1.38 4.08 13.93
C LYS A 72 -0.55 3.14 13.08
N ASN A 73 -0.03 2.07 13.70
CA ASN A 73 0.71 1.04 13.00
C ASN A 73 0.43 -0.37 13.55
N ASN A 74 -0.55 -1.04 12.95
CA ASN A 74 -0.88 -2.43 13.25
C ASN A 74 -0.35 -3.38 12.17
N LEU A 75 0.55 -2.94 11.28
CA LEU A 75 0.98 -3.68 10.09
C LEU A 75 1.58 -5.07 10.41
N ARG A 76 2.10 -5.28 11.62
CA ARG A 76 2.58 -6.59 12.09
C ARG A 76 1.51 -7.70 11.98
N ASN A 77 0.23 -7.34 12.13
CA ASN A 77 -0.89 -8.28 12.05
C ASN A 77 -1.35 -8.53 10.60
N PHE A 78 -0.76 -7.82 9.62
CA PHE A 78 -1.15 -7.82 8.21
C PHE A 78 0.08 -8.05 7.32
N PRO A 79 0.72 -9.23 7.40
CA PRO A 79 2.02 -9.52 6.74
C PRO A 79 1.98 -9.44 5.21
N TRP A 80 0.80 -9.42 4.59
CA TRP A 80 0.63 -9.24 3.15
C TRP A 80 0.72 -7.78 2.70
N ILE A 81 0.68 -6.82 3.63
CA ILE A 81 0.97 -5.41 3.36
C ILE A 81 2.48 -5.24 3.41
N ASN A 82 3.05 -4.67 2.36
CA ASN A 82 4.48 -4.42 2.31
C ASN A 82 4.90 -3.46 3.45
N PRO A 83 5.73 -3.87 4.41
CA PRO A 83 6.10 -3.00 5.53
C PRO A 83 6.87 -1.76 5.07
N LYS A 84 7.48 -1.78 3.87
CA LYS A 84 8.14 -0.61 3.27
C LYS A 84 7.19 0.56 2.97
N ILE A 85 5.88 0.41 3.17
CA ILE A 85 4.98 1.57 3.17
C ILE A 85 5.31 2.54 4.32
N THR A 86 5.92 2.05 5.40
CA THR A 86 6.20 2.88 6.56
C THR A 86 7.32 3.84 6.20
N PHE A 87 7.00 5.12 6.28
CA PHE A 87 7.99 6.18 6.14
C PHE A 87 8.86 6.19 7.40
N GLU A 88 10.11 5.72 7.31
CA GLU A 88 10.99 5.80 8.47
C GLU A 88 11.37 7.26 8.75
N SER A 89 11.30 7.65 10.01
CA SER A 89 11.70 8.98 10.47
C SER A 89 13.16 9.32 10.15
N SER A 90 14.02 8.29 10.02
CA SER A 90 15.41 8.40 9.55
C SER A 90 15.51 8.95 8.12
N ILE A 91 14.69 8.45 7.21
CA ILE A 91 14.63 8.86 5.79
C ILE A 91 14.07 10.27 5.68
N GLN A 92 13.04 10.60 6.45
CA GLN A 92 12.48 11.96 6.50
C GLN A 92 13.51 12.96 7.00
N LYS A 93 14.24 12.61 8.07
CA LYS A 93 15.30 13.46 8.62
C LYS A 93 16.41 13.68 7.59
N GLN A 94 16.88 12.63 6.92
CA GLN A 94 17.88 12.75 5.85
C GLN A 94 17.40 13.61 4.67
N LEU A 95 16.14 13.45 4.23
CA LEU A 95 15.55 14.26 3.16
C LEU A 95 15.41 15.73 3.58
N ASN A 96 14.91 15.98 4.78
CA ASN A 96 14.76 17.34 5.30
C ASN A 96 16.12 18.02 5.48
N ASP A 97 17.12 17.30 5.98
CA ASP A 97 18.50 17.77 6.09
C ASP A 97 19.10 18.05 4.70
N PHE A 98 18.84 17.18 3.71
CA PHE A 98 19.27 17.38 2.33
C PHE A 98 18.65 18.63 1.70
N VAL A 99 17.33 18.82 1.81
CA VAL A 99 16.63 20.02 1.29
C VAL A 99 17.09 21.28 2.02
N LYS A 100 17.36 21.20 3.33
CA LYS A 100 17.91 22.32 4.10
C LYS A 100 19.31 22.72 3.60
N ASN A 101 20.13 21.74 3.22
CA ASN A 101 21.48 21.95 2.71
C ASN A 101 21.53 22.30 1.21
N ASN A 102 20.42 22.16 0.48
CA ASN A 102 20.31 22.45 -0.95
C ASN A 102 19.05 23.31 -1.19
N PRO A 103 19.11 24.63 -0.91
CA PRO A 103 17.95 25.51 -0.91
C PRO A 103 17.31 25.67 -2.30
N ASP A 104 18.02 25.36 -3.38
CA ASP A 104 17.52 25.40 -4.76
C ASP A 104 16.35 24.43 -5.01
N PHE A 105 16.12 23.48 -4.09
CA PHE A 105 14.98 22.56 -4.12
C PHE A 105 13.79 23.01 -3.26
N LYS A 106 13.89 24.15 -2.57
CA LYS A 106 12.73 24.78 -1.93
C LYS A 106 11.94 25.57 -2.98
N ASN A 107 10.86 24.99 -3.47
CA ASN A 107 9.82 25.72 -4.21
C ASN A 107 9.07 26.69 -3.30
#